data_AF-A0AAU9KKD8-F1
#
_entry.id   AF-A0AAU9KKD8-F1
#
_cell.length_a   1.000
_cell.length_b   1.000
_cell.length_c   1.000
_cell.angle_alpha   90.00
_cell.angle_beta   90.00
_cell.angle_gamma   90.00
#
_symmetry.space_group_name_H-M   'P 1'
#
loop_
_entity.id
_entity.type
_entity.pdbx_description
1 polymer ?
#
loop_
_entity_poly.entity_id
_entity_poly.type
_entity_poly.pdbx_seq_one_letter_code
_entity_poly.pdbx_strand_id
1 'polypeptide(L)'
;MLFDSYIGPIYNLTNDREPMSLHDVKKTREFSNFRAKLAFLTFGLEVIDGGNDHSDCAMTIAMTVFPQLLVGMSEDEIRSLIRSSIRWNLAESLQNPSYTSTGELKVEGKYSKGLRVFNGQESTMRALRAAKVEVYVISASPQLFAAEASNLIGLGNMVPNTNVYVVRFATNDAGLFTRKR
;
A
#
# COMPACT_ATOMS: atom_id res chain seq x y z
N MET A 1 -0.48 -15.14 13.35
CA MET A 1 -1.03 -13.85 13.81
C MET A 1 -2.20 -13.37 12.95
N LEU A 2 -2.06 -12.95 11.67
CA LEU A 2 -3.25 -12.57 10.86
C LEU A 2 -4.18 -13.75 10.56
N PHE A 3 -3.61 -14.93 10.23
CA PHE A 3 -4.41 -16.12 9.99
C PHE A 3 -5.16 -16.53 11.26
N ASP A 4 -4.45 -16.74 12.36
CA ASP A 4 -5.03 -17.25 13.61
C ASP A 4 -5.98 -16.26 14.28
N SER A 5 -5.69 -14.95 14.20
CA SER A 5 -6.50 -13.91 14.87
C SER A 5 -7.66 -13.40 14.02
N TYR A 6 -7.70 -13.69 12.71
CA TYR A 6 -8.71 -13.13 11.81
C TYR A 6 -9.22 -14.13 10.79
N ILE A 7 -8.37 -14.64 9.90
CA ILE A 7 -8.81 -15.43 8.74
C ILE A 7 -9.36 -16.80 9.16
N GLY A 8 -8.64 -17.55 10.00
CA GLY A 8 -9.02 -18.86 10.49
C GLY A 8 -10.38 -18.86 11.17
N PRO A 9 -10.59 -18.05 12.22
CA PRO A 9 -11.86 -17.97 12.92
C PRO A 9 -13.03 -17.48 12.05
N ILE A 10 -12.83 -16.46 11.21
CA ILE A 10 -13.91 -15.88 10.39
C ILE A 10 -14.41 -16.86 9.33
N TYR A 11 -13.51 -17.64 8.73
CA TYR A 11 -13.85 -18.55 7.63
C TYR A 11 -13.88 -20.02 8.05
N ASN A 12 -13.78 -20.30 9.36
CA ASN A 12 -13.73 -21.65 9.93
C ASN A 12 -12.65 -22.54 9.27
N LEU A 13 -11.44 -21.98 9.11
CA LEU A 13 -10.29 -22.67 8.52
C LEU A 13 -9.35 -23.16 9.61
N THR A 14 -8.91 -24.42 9.51
CA THR A 14 -7.90 -25.04 10.35
C THR A 14 -6.57 -25.11 9.62
N ASN A 15 -5.46 -25.01 10.35
CA ASN A 15 -4.11 -25.00 9.79
C ASN A 15 -3.50 -26.41 9.78
N ASP A 16 -4.21 -27.36 9.16
CA ASP A 16 -3.89 -28.80 9.26
C ASP A 16 -2.88 -29.25 8.19
N ARG A 17 -2.23 -28.31 7.51
CA ARG A 17 -1.25 -28.58 6.44
C ARG A 17 0.15 -28.28 6.92
N GLU A 18 1.09 -29.12 6.50
CA GLU A 18 2.52 -28.88 6.69
C GLU A 18 2.91 -27.49 6.15
N PRO A 19 3.68 -26.69 6.92
CA PRO A 19 4.12 -25.37 6.48
C PRO A 19 4.92 -25.45 5.18
N MET A 20 4.53 -24.67 4.18
CA MET A 20 5.29 -24.52 2.94
C MET A 20 6.16 -23.26 2.98
N SER A 21 7.35 -23.33 2.38
CA SER A 21 8.19 -22.14 2.18
C SER A 21 7.50 -21.16 1.21
N LEU A 22 7.73 -19.85 1.38
CA LEU A 22 7.21 -18.85 0.42
C LEU A 22 7.72 -19.11 -1.01
N HIS A 23 8.93 -19.63 -1.16
CA HIS A 23 9.51 -19.99 -2.45
C HIS A 23 8.68 -21.07 -3.16
N ASP A 24 8.21 -22.08 -2.43
CA ASP A 24 7.42 -23.15 -3.02
C ASP A 24 5.96 -22.75 -3.20
N VAL A 25 5.39 -21.97 -2.26
CA VAL A 25 4.06 -21.36 -2.43
C VAL A 25 3.99 -20.54 -3.72
N LYS A 26 5.04 -19.77 -4.04
CA LYS A 26 5.10 -18.94 -5.26
C LYS A 26 4.99 -19.72 -6.58
N LYS A 27 5.23 -21.03 -6.55
CA LYS A 27 5.12 -21.93 -7.72
C LYS A 27 3.71 -22.52 -7.89
N THR A 28 2.85 -22.38 -6.89
CA THR A 28 1.51 -22.96 -6.90
C THR A 28 0.56 -22.18 -7.81
N ARG A 29 -0.48 -22.88 -8.29
CA ARG A 29 -1.57 -22.26 -9.05
C ARG A 29 -2.33 -21.25 -8.18
N GLU A 30 -2.49 -21.57 -6.91
CA GLU A 30 -3.20 -20.77 -5.90
C GLU A 30 -2.51 -19.42 -5.71
N PHE A 31 -1.18 -19.40 -5.57
CA PHE A 31 -0.44 -18.14 -5.50
C PHE A 31 -0.52 -17.33 -6.80
N SER A 32 -0.40 -17.98 -7.95
CA SER A 32 -0.53 -17.30 -9.25
C SER A 32 -1.90 -16.64 -9.40
N ASN A 33 -2.97 -17.38 -9.08
CA ASN A 33 -4.34 -16.89 -9.10
C ASN A 33 -4.56 -15.77 -8.07
N PHE A 34 -4.03 -15.91 -6.86
CA PHE A 34 -4.12 -14.89 -5.82
C PHE A 34 -3.47 -13.57 -6.28
N ARG A 35 -2.24 -13.63 -6.80
CA ARG A 35 -1.53 -12.44 -7.30
C ARG A 35 -2.28 -11.75 -8.44
N ALA A 36 -2.76 -12.52 -9.42
CA ALA A 36 -3.49 -11.97 -10.57
C ALA A 36 -4.81 -11.31 -10.13
N LYS A 37 -5.58 -11.97 -9.25
CA LYS A 37 -6.84 -11.44 -8.75
C LYS A 37 -6.66 -10.25 -7.83
N LEU A 38 -5.61 -10.23 -7.01
CA LEU A 38 -5.28 -9.07 -6.18
C LEU A 38 -4.91 -7.87 -7.05
N ALA A 39 -4.04 -8.05 -8.06
CA ALA A 39 -3.68 -6.98 -8.99
C ALA A 39 -4.91 -6.48 -9.79
N PHE A 40 -5.80 -7.38 -10.20
CA PHE A 40 -7.07 -7.01 -10.83
C PHE A 40 -7.96 -6.20 -9.88
N LEU A 41 -8.10 -6.63 -8.63
CA LEU A 41 -8.92 -5.93 -7.64
C LEU A 41 -8.38 -4.53 -7.34
N THR A 42 -7.07 -4.37 -7.20
CA THR A 42 -6.40 -3.08 -6.93
C THR A 42 -6.87 -1.97 -7.87
N PHE A 43 -6.84 -2.21 -9.19
CA PHE A 43 -7.23 -1.19 -10.18
C PHE A 43 -8.67 -1.32 -10.66
N GLY A 44 -9.23 -2.53 -10.64
CA GLY A 44 -10.62 -2.79 -11.03
C GLY A 44 -11.62 -2.05 -10.17
N LEU A 45 -11.27 -1.81 -8.91
CA LEU A 45 -12.06 -1.03 -7.96
C LEU A 45 -12.16 0.45 -8.31
N GLU A 46 -11.13 1.05 -8.92
CA GLU A 46 -11.13 2.45 -9.34
C GLU A 46 -12.08 2.67 -10.53
N VAL A 47 -12.19 1.66 -11.40
CA VAL A 47 -13.04 1.73 -12.60
C VAL A 47 -14.46 1.16 -12.41
N ILE A 48 -14.84 0.81 -11.18
CA ILE A 48 -16.12 0.12 -10.89
C ILE A 48 -17.34 0.97 -11.29
N ASP A 49 -17.23 2.29 -11.21
CA ASP A 49 -18.25 3.25 -11.65
C ASP A 49 -17.86 3.89 -13.00
N GLY A 50 -17.37 3.08 -13.94
CA GLY A 50 -16.98 3.55 -15.28
C GLY A 50 -15.77 4.48 -15.29
N GLY A 51 -14.95 4.47 -14.24
CA GLY A 51 -13.82 5.39 -14.06
C GLY A 51 -14.21 6.76 -13.51
N ASN A 52 -15.41 6.89 -12.91
CA ASN A 52 -15.78 8.08 -12.15
C ASN A 52 -15.14 8.07 -10.76
N ASP A 53 -13.89 8.52 -10.70
CA ASP A 53 -13.08 8.62 -9.47
C ASP A 53 -13.69 9.55 -8.40
N HIS A 54 -14.67 10.38 -8.79
CA HIS A 54 -15.39 11.30 -7.89
C HIS A 54 -16.72 10.75 -7.38
N SER A 55 -17.12 9.54 -7.78
CA SER A 55 -18.29 8.90 -7.18
C SER A 55 -18.02 8.58 -5.71
N ASP A 56 -19.06 8.71 -4.87
CA ASP A 56 -18.97 8.36 -3.45
C ASP A 56 -18.48 6.91 -3.26
N CYS A 57 -18.85 6.02 -4.19
CA CYS A 57 -18.42 4.63 -4.22
C CYS A 57 -16.92 4.51 -4.47
N ALA A 58 -16.39 5.10 -5.54
CA ALA A 58 -14.96 5.04 -5.88
C ALA A 58 -14.09 5.66 -4.78
N MET A 59 -14.49 6.84 -4.27
CA MET A 59 -13.79 7.52 -3.18
C MET A 59 -13.78 6.70 -1.88
N THR A 60 -14.89 6.02 -1.57
CA THR A 60 -14.96 5.15 -0.38
C THR A 60 -14.09 3.92 -0.57
N ILE A 61 -14.11 3.29 -1.74
CA ILE A 61 -13.40 2.05 -2.02
C ILE A 61 -11.88 2.25 -1.95
N ALA A 62 -11.34 3.22 -2.68
CA ALA A 62 -9.90 3.50 -2.70
C ALA A 62 -9.37 3.80 -1.27
N MET A 63 -10.17 4.53 -0.48
CA MET A 63 -9.81 4.90 0.89
C MET A 63 -10.07 3.82 1.95
N THR A 64 -10.67 2.69 1.59
CA THR A 64 -11.01 1.63 2.55
C THR A 64 -10.30 0.32 2.26
N VAL A 65 -10.09 -0.05 1.00
CA VAL A 65 -9.60 -1.39 0.63
C VAL A 65 -8.09 -1.54 0.87
N PHE A 66 -7.25 -0.59 0.45
CA PHE A 66 -5.81 -0.71 0.69
C PHE A 66 -5.42 -0.62 2.17
N PRO A 67 -6.00 0.31 2.97
CA PRO A 67 -5.75 0.31 4.41
C PRO A 67 -6.16 -1.01 5.08
N GLN A 68 -7.23 -1.68 4.62
CA GLN A 68 -7.66 -2.96 5.19
C GLN A 68 -6.57 -4.05 5.17
N LEU A 69 -5.62 -3.99 4.24
CA LEU A 69 -4.49 -4.93 4.18
C LEU A 69 -3.53 -4.79 5.38
N LEU A 70 -3.64 -3.72 6.15
CA LEU A 70 -2.80 -3.45 7.32
C LEU A 70 -3.51 -3.77 8.65
N VAL A 71 -4.78 -4.21 8.61
CA VAL A 71 -5.57 -4.45 9.83
C VAL A 71 -4.89 -5.51 10.69
N GLY A 72 -4.77 -5.21 11.99
CA GLY A 72 -4.11 -6.08 12.96
C GLY A 72 -2.59 -5.91 13.04
N MET A 73 -1.98 -5.08 12.18
CA MET A 73 -0.57 -4.70 12.33
C MET A 73 -0.41 -3.54 13.32
N SER A 74 0.65 -3.57 14.11
CA SER A 74 1.16 -2.42 14.86
C SER A 74 1.80 -1.38 13.92
N GLU A 75 2.00 -0.17 14.43
CA GLU A 75 2.68 0.89 13.68
C GLU A 75 4.11 0.48 13.26
N ASP A 76 4.86 -0.21 14.13
CA ASP A 76 6.23 -0.64 13.84
C ASP A 76 6.28 -1.71 12.74
N GLU A 77 5.33 -2.65 12.73
CA GLU A 77 5.19 -3.63 11.65
C GLU A 77 4.89 -2.94 10.32
N ILE A 78 3.99 -1.96 10.33
CA ILE A 78 3.64 -1.16 9.14
C ILE A 78 4.88 -0.39 8.65
N ARG A 79 5.61 0.29 9.53
CA ARG A 79 6.85 1.01 9.18
C ARG A 79 7.91 0.07 8.58
N SER A 80 8.10 -1.10 9.17
CA SER A 80 9.02 -2.13 8.67
C SER A 80 8.63 -2.64 7.29
N LEU A 81 7.34 -2.90 7.07
CA LEU A 81 6.78 -3.30 5.77
C LEU A 81 7.02 -2.23 4.71
N ILE A 82 6.67 -0.97 5.00
CA ILE A 82 6.85 0.17 4.08
C ILE A 82 8.33 0.30 3.72
N ARG A 83 9.22 0.30 4.72
CA ARG A 83 10.66 0.45 4.52
C ARG A 83 11.23 -0.62 3.60
N SER A 84 10.85 -1.87 3.83
CA SER A 84 11.27 -3.01 3.00
C SER A 84 10.74 -2.88 1.58
N SER A 85 9.46 -2.51 1.42
CA SER A 85 8.81 -2.32 0.12
C SER A 85 9.44 -1.18 -0.69
N ILE A 86 9.72 -0.04 -0.06
CA ILE A 86 10.36 1.11 -0.72
C ILE A 86 11.77 0.78 -1.19
N ARG A 87 12.59 0.17 -0.31
CA ARG A 87 13.96 -0.24 -0.68
C ARG A 87 13.96 -1.19 -1.86
N TRP A 88 13.07 -2.17 -1.84
CA TRP A 88 12.93 -3.11 -2.95
C TRP A 88 12.52 -2.39 -4.24
N ASN A 89 11.49 -1.53 -4.20
CA ASN A 89 11.03 -0.82 -5.40
C ASN A 89 12.05 0.21 -5.95
N LEU A 90 12.89 0.81 -5.10
CA LEU A 90 14.00 1.67 -5.53
C LEU A 90 15.08 0.90 -6.28
N ALA A 91 15.33 -0.35 -5.90
CA ALA A 91 16.30 -1.24 -6.55
C ALA A 91 15.77 -1.85 -7.86
N GLU A 92 14.46 -1.77 -8.10
CA GLU A 92 13.80 -2.39 -9.24
C GLU A 92 13.67 -1.46 -10.44
N SER A 93 13.59 -2.05 -11.64
CA SER A 93 13.26 -1.29 -12.86
C SER A 93 11.79 -0.89 -12.87
N LEU A 94 11.49 0.24 -13.53
CA LEU A 94 10.12 0.66 -13.79
C LEU A 94 9.50 -0.33 -14.79
N GLN A 95 8.45 -1.02 -14.38
CA GLN A 95 7.78 -2.03 -15.20
C GLN A 95 6.27 -1.99 -14.97
N ASN A 96 5.50 -2.46 -15.97
CA ASN A 96 4.05 -2.65 -15.86
C ASN A 96 3.69 -4.12 -16.12
N PRO A 97 4.08 -5.06 -15.25
CA PRO A 97 3.72 -6.46 -15.42
C PRO A 97 2.21 -6.68 -15.49
N SER A 98 1.83 -7.72 -16.23
CA SER A 98 0.48 -8.27 -16.26
C SER A 98 0.49 -9.71 -15.74
N TYR A 99 -0.56 -10.07 -15.00
CA TYR A 99 -0.73 -11.37 -14.37
C TYR A 99 -2.10 -11.95 -14.73
N THR A 100 -2.11 -13.12 -15.35
CA THR A 100 -3.34 -13.79 -15.78
C THR A 100 -3.66 -14.97 -14.86
N SER A 101 -4.87 -14.99 -14.29
CA SER A 101 -5.33 -16.12 -13.49
C SER A 101 -5.85 -17.27 -14.38
N THR A 102 -6.19 -18.39 -13.76
CA THR A 102 -6.78 -19.58 -14.39
C THR A 102 -8.10 -19.97 -13.72
N GLY A 103 -8.84 -20.90 -14.33
CA GLY A 103 -10.16 -21.35 -13.85
C GLY A 103 -11.32 -20.54 -14.42
N GLU A 104 -12.51 -20.72 -13.85
CA GLU A 104 -13.77 -20.14 -14.36
C GLU A 104 -13.83 -18.61 -14.19
N LEU A 105 -13.32 -18.09 -13.07
CA LEU A 105 -13.21 -16.65 -12.81
C LEU A 105 -11.81 -16.14 -13.20
N LYS A 106 -11.53 -16.22 -14.51
CA LYS A 106 -10.28 -15.76 -15.10
C LYS A 106 -10.25 -14.23 -15.19
N VAL A 107 -9.16 -13.62 -14.71
CA VAL A 107 -8.92 -12.19 -14.80
C VAL A 107 -7.48 -11.91 -15.23
N GLU A 108 -7.25 -10.73 -15.78
CA GLU A 108 -5.93 -10.15 -16.01
C GLU A 108 -5.74 -8.97 -15.06
N GLY A 109 -4.77 -9.08 -14.15
CA GLY A 109 -4.39 -8.01 -13.25
C GLY A 109 -3.11 -7.34 -13.70
N LYS A 110 -3.14 -6.02 -13.92
CA LYS A 110 -1.96 -5.21 -14.24
C LYS A 110 -1.44 -4.54 -12.98
N TYR A 111 -0.15 -4.29 -12.90
CA TYR A 111 0.45 -3.58 -11.78
C TYR A 111 1.66 -2.77 -12.21
N SER A 112 1.81 -1.56 -11.66
CA SER A 112 3.01 -0.74 -11.87
C SER A 112 4.03 -0.99 -10.77
N LYS A 113 5.24 -1.35 -11.17
CA LYS A 113 6.36 -1.71 -10.29
C LYS A 113 7.51 -0.72 -10.45
N GLY A 114 8.21 -0.47 -9.35
CA GLY A 114 9.40 0.37 -9.28
C GLY A 114 9.10 1.78 -8.77
N LEU A 115 10.09 2.40 -8.15
CA LEU A 115 9.99 3.73 -7.56
C LEU A 115 11.21 4.58 -7.96
N ARG A 116 11.01 5.87 -8.24
CA ARG A 116 12.09 6.82 -8.50
C ARG A 116 11.89 8.09 -7.68
N VAL A 117 12.99 8.67 -7.22
CA VAL A 117 13.01 10.00 -6.63
C VAL A 117 13.13 11.02 -7.75
N PHE A 118 12.30 12.05 -7.73
CA PHE A 118 12.35 13.12 -8.70
C PHE A 118 13.08 14.34 -8.11
N ASN A 119 14.38 14.46 -8.42
CA ASN A 119 15.25 15.49 -7.86
C ASN A 119 14.77 16.93 -8.15
N GLY A 120 14.02 17.15 -9.24
CA GLY A 120 13.46 18.46 -9.55
C GLY A 120 12.50 18.98 -8.47
N GLN A 121 11.61 18.13 -7.95
CA GLN A 121 10.67 18.50 -6.89
C GLN A 121 11.41 18.86 -5.60
N GLU A 122 12.43 18.07 -5.25
CA GLU A 122 13.32 18.31 -4.11
C GLU A 122 13.98 19.69 -4.19
N SER A 123 14.61 19.99 -5.33
CA SER A 123 15.34 21.23 -5.51
C SER A 123 14.41 22.45 -5.57
N THR A 124 13.24 22.30 -6.20
CA THR A 124 12.19 23.34 -6.19
C THR A 124 11.69 23.61 -4.77
N MET A 125 11.38 22.58 -3.98
CA MET A 125 10.94 22.76 -2.59
C MET A 125 12.00 23.49 -1.75
N ARG A 126 13.29 23.16 -1.92
CA ARG A 126 14.38 23.88 -1.24
C ARG A 126 14.48 25.34 -1.66
N ALA A 127 14.41 25.62 -2.96
CA ALA A 127 14.52 26.98 -3.48
C ALA A 127 13.37 27.87 -3.00
N LEU A 128 12.14 27.36 -3.02
CA LEU A 128 10.96 28.06 -2.49
C LEU A 128 11.13 28.40 -1.02
N ARG A 129 11.57 27.44 -0.20
CA ARG A 129 11.82 27.68 1.22
C ARG A 129 12.94 28.68 1.47
N ALA A 130 14.03 28.62 0.70
CA ALA A 130 15.13 29.60 0.79
C ALA A 130 14.65 31.03 0.46
N ALA A 131 13.68 31.15 -0.46
CA ALA A 131 12.99 32.39 -0.77
C ALA A 131 11.88 32.77 0.24
N LYS A 132 11.78 32.05 1.38
CA LYS A 132 10.74 32.23 2.42
C LYS A 132 9.31 32.02 1.92
N VAL A 133 9.14 31.23 0.85
CA VAL A 133 7.83 30.74 0.41
C VAL A 133 7.49 29.48 1.20
N GLU A 134 6.28 29.43 1.74
CA GLU A 134 5.80 28.26 2.46
C GLU A 134 5.51 27.11 1.48
N VAL A 135 5.97 25.92 1.85
CA VAL A 135 5.75 24.69 1.09
C VAL A 135 4.87 23.78 1.92
N TYR A 136 3.89 23.18 1.26
CA TYR A 136 2.95 22.22 1.84
C TYR A 136 2.98 20.91 1.06
N VAL A 137 2.86 19.80 1.78
CA VAL A 137 2.68 18.47 1.19
C VAL A 137 1.25 18.04 1.51
N ILE A 138 0.44 17.87 0.46
CA ILE A 138 -0.93 17.35 0.58
C ILE A 138 -0.96 16.02 -0.17
N SER A 139 -1.18 14.92 0.54
CA SER A 139 -1.16 13.59 -0.04
C SER A 139 -2.33 12.75 0.46
N ALA A 140 -2.96 12.00 -0.43
CA ALA A 140 -3.95 10.98 -0.08
C ALA A 140 -3.29 9.73 0.53
N SER A 141 -1.97 9.62 0.50
CA SER A 141 -1.25 8.52 1.15
C SER A 141 -1.31 8.62 2.67
N PRO A 142 -1.27 7.49 3.38
CA PRO A 142 -1.20 7.48 4.84
C PRO A 142 0.06 8.18 5.36
N GLN A 143 -0.06 8.86 6.50
CA GLN A 143 1.04 9.61 7.12
C GLN A 143 2.29 8.75 7.33
N LEU A 144 2.12 7.52 7.83
CA LEU A 144 3.22 6.60 8.06
C LEU A 144 3.98 6.27 6.76
N PHE A 145 3.26 6.15 5.65
CA PHE A 145 3.86 5.87 4.34
C PHE A 145 4.66 7.06 3.84
N ALA A 146 4.06 8.25 3.89
CA ALA A 146 4.73 9.48 3.48
C ALA A 146 5.98 9.76 4.34
N ALA A 147 5.89 9.57 5.65
CA ALA A 147 7.00 9.78 6.58
C ALA A 147 8.16 8.80 6.36
N GLU A 148 7.89 7.49 6.29
CA GLU A 148 8.93 6.48 6.03
C GLU A 148 9.56 6.66 4.65
N ALA A 149 8.76 6.97 3.62
CA ALA A 149 9.27 7.28 2.30
C ALA A 149 10.23 8.47 2.35
N SER A 150 9.80 9.59 2.94
CA SER A 150 10.58 10.83 3.03
C SER A 150 11.90 10.62 3.77
N ASN A 151 11.88 9.89 4.89
CA ASN A 151 13.08 9.57 5.66
C ASN A 151 14.08 8.75 4.85
N LEU A 152 13.61 7.74 4.09
CA LEU A 152 14.49 6.85 3.32
C LEU A 152 15.18 7.54 2.15
N ILE A 153 14.55 8.53 1.56
CA ILE A 153 15.07 9.25 0.40
C ILE A 153 15.78 10.56 0.78
N GLY A 154 16.07 10.75 2.07
CA GLY A 154 16.79 11.93 2.57
C GLY A 154 15.99 13.23 2.52
N LEU A 155 14.67 13.14 2.34
CA LEU A 155 13.73 14.27 2.35
C LEU A 155 13.08 14.49 3.72
N GLY A 156 13.41 13.65 4.70
CA GLY A 156 12.95 13.80 6.09
C GLY A 156 13.19 15.23 6.57
N ASN A 157 12.13 15.88 7.07
CA ASN A 157 12.14 17.26 7.59
C ASN A 157 12.35 18.37 6.53
N MET A 158 12.19 18.09 5.23
CA MET A 158 12.24 19.14 4.19
C MET A 158 11.08 20.12 4.28
N VAL A 159 9.93 19.66 4.78
CA VAL A 159 8.73 20.46 5.03
C VAL A 159 8.37 20.27 6.51
N PRO A 160 8.05 21.35 7.26
CA PRO A 160 7.60 21.20 8.65
C PRO A 160 6.42 20.24 8.75
N ASN A 161 6.35 19.41 9.80
CA ASN A 161 5.26 18.46 9.97
C ASN A 161 3.87 19.14 10.05
N THR A 162 3.81 20.40 10.48
CA THR A 162 2.59 21.23 10.46
C THR A 162 2.07 21.53 9.06
N ASN A 163 2.94 21.39 8.05
CA ASN A 163 2.64 21.67 6.64
C ASN A 163 2.43 20.38 5.83
N VAL A 164 2.29 19.23 6.49
CA VAL A 164 2.06 17.93 5.87
C VAL A 164 0.65 17.44 6.20
N TYR A 165 -0.22 17.42 5.18
CA TYR A 165 -1.60 16.96 5.24
C TYR A 165 -1.71 15.59 4.57
N VAL A 166 -2.02 14.58 5.37
CA VAL A 166 -1.93 13.15 5.01
C VAL A 166 -3.03 12.36 5.70
N VAL A 167 -3.37 11.20 5.16
CA VAL A 167 -4.38 10.31 5.74
C VAL A 167 -3.86 9.71 7.05
N ARG A 168 -4.69 9.70 8.10
CA ARG A 168 -4.33 9.14 9.41
C ARG A 168 -5.06 7.82 9.64
N PHE A 169 -4.33 6.93 10.30
CA PHE A 169 -4.79 5.60 10.65
C PHE A 169 -5.24 5.57 12.10
N ALA A 170 -6.35 4.87 12.38
CA ALA A 170 -6.84 4.65 13.74
C ALA A 170 -6.32 3.31 14.26
N THR A 171 -5.92 3.29 15.53
CA THR A 171 -5.51 2.10 16.27
C THR A 171 -6.51 1.79 17.38
N ASN A 172 -6.60 0.51 17.78
CA ASN A 172 -7.33 0.13 18.99
C ASN A 172 -6.47 0.36 20.25
N ASP A 173 -7.05 0.05 21.42
CA ASP A 173 -6.36 0.16 22.72
C ASP A 173 -5.08 -0.69 22.82
N ALA A 174 -4.94 -1.72 21.97
CA ALA A 174 -3.73 -2.54 21.88
C ALA A 174 -2.68 -1.98 20.90
N GLY A 175 -2.91 -0.80 20.32
CA GLY A 175 -2.00 -0.17 19.36
C GLY A 175 -2.02 -0.81 17.96
N LEU A 176 -3.00 -1.65 17.67
CA LEU A 176 -3.14 -2.33 16.38
C LEU A 176 -4.04 -1.54 15.43
N PHE A 177 -3.66 -1.45 14.17
CA PHE A 177 -4.43 -0.77 13.14
C PHE A 177 -5.81 -1.43 12.97
N THR A 178 -6.86 -0.60 12.89
CA THR A 178 -8.23 -1.07 12.71
C THR A 178 -8.89 -0.47 11.47
N ARG A 179 -9.93 -1.16 10.98
CA ARG A 179 -10.74 -0.69 9.85
C ARG A 179 -11.63 0.51 10.22
N LYS A 180 -11.87 0.78 11.49
CA LYS A 180 -12.80 1.85 11.90
C LYS A 180 -12.12 3.21 11.72
N ARG A 181 -12.84 4.14 11.08
CA ARG A 181 -12.52 5.58 11.14
C ARG A 181 -12.78 6.08 12.54
#